data_AF-A0A0R2KYX6-F1
#
_entry.id   AF-A0A0R2KYX6-F1
#
_cell.length_a   1.000
_cell.length_b   1.000
_cell.length_c   1.000
_cell.angle_alpha   90.00
_cell.angle_beta   90.00
_cell.angle_gamma   90.00
#
_symmetry.space_group_name_H-M   'P 1'
#
loop_
_entity.id
_entity.type
_entity.pdbx_description
1 polymer ?
#
loop_
_entity_poly.entity_id
_entity_poly.type
_entity_poly.pdbx_seq_one_letter_code
_entity_poly.pdbx_strand_id
1 'polypeptide(L)'
;MMNFITLIKNVLANGFDINYRKHLISNFTEIEKAVNQLIKNTNDLKTDHENISKRMDKIEAIEKENAEKLDQQHLNMQQLVTILHDDFDVPVVWDVENIVKEKEV
;
A
#
# COMPACT_ATOMS: atom_id res chain seq x y z
N MET A 1 -9.13 -28.86 12.62
CA MET A 1 -10.41 -28.28 13.10
C MET A 1 -11.63 -29.12 12.69
N MET A 2 -11.66 -29.65 11.46
CA MET A 2 -12.76 -30.48 10.90
C MET A 2 -13.16 -31.74 11.71
N ASN A 3 -12.25 -32.31 12.50
CA ASN A 3 -12.51 -33.50 13.32
C ASN A 3 -13.35 -33.22 14.59
N PHE A 4 -13.34 -31.99 15.12
CA PHE A 4 -13.93 -31.70 16.42
C PHE A 4 -15.46 -31.52 16.33
N ILE A 5 -15.94 -30.90 15.25
CA ILE A 5 -17.37 -30.70 15.00
C ILE A 5 -18.06 -32.04 14.71
N THR A 6 -17.44 -32.91 13.92
CA THR A 6 -17.93 -34.27 13.67
C THR A 6 -17.99 -35.10 14.95
N LEU A 7 -16.96 -34.98 15.81
CA LEU A 7 -16.92 -35.65 17.11
C LEU A 7 -18.05 -35.15 18.04
N ILE A 8 -18.25 -33.84 18.15
CA ILE A 8 -19.34 -33.25 18.95
C ILE A 8 -20.71 -33.70 18.43
N LYS A 9 -20.93 -33.71 17.12
CA LYS A 9 -22.18 -34.19 16.50
C LYS A 9 -22.46 -35.66 16.85
N ASN A 10 -21.43 -36.51 16.88
CA ASN A 10 -21.55 -37.92 17.24
C ASN A 10 -21.75 -38.14 18.75
N VAL A 11 -21.06 -37.39 19.60
CA VAL A 11 -21.18 -37.49 21.08
C VAL A 11 -22.54 -36.97 21.57
N LEU A 12 -23.07 -35.92 20.97
CA LEU A 12 -24.39 -35.38 21.30
C LEU A 12 -25.54 -36.30 20.88
N ALA A 13 -25.29 -37.30 20.03
CA ALA A 13 -26.33 -38.15 19.46
C ALA A 13 -27.03 -39.08 20.46
N ASN A 14 -26.50 -39.30 21.68
CA ASN A 14 -27.04 -40.34 22.57
C ASN A 14 -27.49 -39.87 23.96
N GLY A 15 -27.39 -38.57 24.29
CA GLY A 15 -27.65 -38.06 25.66
C GLY A 15 -28.69 -36.95 25.80
N PHE A 16 -29.22 -36.42 24.70
CA PHE A 16 -30.11 -35.25 24.71
C PHE A 16 -31.38 -35.47 23.87
N ASP A 17 -32.45 -34.76 24.24
CA ASP A 17 -33.68 -34.72 23.45
C ASP A 17 -33.42 -34.28 21.99
N ILE A 18 -34.24 -34.78 21.07
CA ILE A 18 -34.12 -34.53 19.62
C ILE A 18 -34.07 -33.03 19.30
N ASN A 19 -34.90 -32.21 19.94
CA ASN A 19 -34.95 -30.77 19.65
C ASN A 19 -33.68 -30.08 20.12
N TYR A 20 -33.20 -30.42 21.31
CA TYR A 20 -31.96 -29.87 21.84
C TYR A 20 -30.75 -30.22 20.97
N ARG A 21 -30.66 -31.47 20.47
CA ARG A 21 -29.62 -31.89 19.52
C ARG A 21 -29.66 -31.07 18.23
N LYS A 22 -30.85 -30.84 17.65
CA LYS A 22 -31.01 -30.04 16.43
C LYS A 22 -30.54 -28.60 16.64
N HIS A 23 -30.90 -27.97 17.75
CA HIS A 23 -30.45 -26.61 18.07
C HIS A 23 -28.93 -26.53 18.23
N LEU A 24 -28.30 -27.45 18.96
CA LEU A 24 -26.85 -27.49 19.10
C LEU A 24 -26.14 -27.66 17.76
N ILE A 25 -26.61 -28.60 16.92
CA ILE A 25 -26.04 -28.82 15.59
C ILE A 25 -26.14 -27.55 14.74
N SER A 26 -27.28 -26.86 14.77
CA SER A 26 -27.48 -25.60 14.04
C SER A 26 -26.49 -24.54 14.49
N ASN A 27 -26.39 -24.32 15.80
CA ASN A 27 -25.48 -23.32 16.38
C ASN A 27 -24.03 -23.61 16.02
N PHE A 28 -23.58 -24.86 16.11
CA PHE A 28 -22.21 -25.23 15.74
C PHE A 28 -21.95 -25.02 14.25
N THR A 29 -22.91 -25.29 13.39
CA THR A 29 -22.77 -25.04 11.95
C THR A 29 -22.71 -23.55 11.62
N GLU A 30 -23.45 -22.69 12.33
CA GLU A 30 -23.33 -21.24 12.18
C GLU A 30 -21.97 -20.72 12.67
N ILE A 31 -21.49 -21.21 13.83
CA ILE A 31 -20.16 -20.88 14.35
C ILE A 31 -19.08 -21.31 13.35
N GLU A 32 -19.18 -22.51 12.78
CA GLU A 32 -18.22 -23.00 11.78
C GLU A 32 -18.19 -22.10 10.54
N LYS A 33 -19.35 -21.69 10.04
CA LYS A 33 -19.44 -20.74 8.91
C LYS A 33 -18.79 -19.40 9.26
N ALA A 34 -19.06 -18.86 10.44
CA ALA A 34 -18.48 -17.60 10.90
C ALA A 34 -16.95 -17.69 11.03
N VAL A 35 -16.43 -18.79 11.60
CA VAL A 35 -14.98 -19.04 11.73
C VAL A 35 -14.33 -19.15 10.36
N ASN A 36 -14.91 -19.90 9.43
CA ASN A 36 -14.37 -20.04 8.09
C ASN A 36 -14.36 -18.70 7.33
N GLN A 37 -15.39 -17.88 7.50
CA GLN A 37 -15.43 -16.54 6.93
C GLN A 37 -14.35 -15.63 7.54
N LEU A 38 -14.13 -15.68 8.86
CA LEU A 38 -13.08 -14.91 9.53
C LEU A 38 -11.69 -15.32 9.06
N ILE A 39 -11.44 -16.62 8.89
CA ILE A 39 -10.16 -17.12 8.34
C ILE A 39 -9.95 -16.56 6.93
N LYS A 40 -10.98 -16.61 6.08
CA LYS A 40 -10.90 -16.05 4.71
C LYS A 40 -10.59 -14.56 4.75
N ASN A 41 -11.37 -13.77 5.49
CA ASN A 41 -11.17 -12.33 5.60
C ASN A 41 -9.78 -11.97 6.12
N THR A 42 -9.24 -12.75 7.05
CA THR A 42 -7.89 -12.54 7.60
C THR A 42 -6.80 -12.78 6.55
N ASN A 43 -6.95 -13.83 5.74
CA ASN A 43 -6.01 -14.13 4.66
C ASN A 43 -6.08 -13.08 3.53
N ASP A 44 -7.28 -12.63 3.17
CA ASP A 44 -7.50 -11.58 2.18
C ASP A 44 -6.84 -10.27 2.68
N LEU A 45 -7.08 -9.88 3.94
CA LEU A 45 -6.46 -8.69 4.55
C LEU A 45 -4.93 -8.77 4.59
N LYS A 46 -4.37 -9.95 4.89
CA LYS A 46 -2.92 -10.16 4.87
C LYS A 46 -2.35 -9.96 3.46
N THR A 47 -3.03 -10.52 2.46
CA THR A 47 -2.62 -10.41 1.05
C THR A 47 -2.68 -8.94 0.58
N ASP A 48 -3.76 -8.24 0.93
CA ASP A 48 -3.91 -6.82 0.61
C ASP A 48 -2.83 -5.97 1.27
N HIS A 49 -2.52 -6.24 2.54
CA HIS A 49 -1.44 -5.55 3.25
C HIS A 49 -0.07 -5.75 2.57
N GLU A 50 0.28 -6.98 2.19
CA GLU A 50 1.53 -7.27 1.48
C GLU A 50 1.59 -6.56 0.11
N ASN A 51 0.47 -6.50 -0.60
CA ASN A 51 0.37 -5.79 -1.88
C ASN A 51 0.50 -4.28 -1.73
N ILE A 52 -0.13 -3.70 -0.72
CA ILE A 52 -0.04 -2.27 -0.41
C ILE A 52 1.39 -1.90 -0.04
N SER A 53 2.05 -2.69 0.82
CA SER A 53 3.45 -2.46 1.21
C SER A 53 4.37 -2.45 -0.01
N LYS A 54 4.28 -3.46 -0.89
CA LYS A 54 5.07 -3.51 -2.13
C LYS A 54 4.82 -2.32 -3.06
N ARG A 55 3.60 -1.77 -3.07
CA ARG A 55 3.28 -0.58 -3.86
C ARG A 55 3.87 0.68 -3.23
N MET A 56 3.88 0.79 -1.90
CA MET A 56 4.54 1.90 -1.19
C MET A 56 6.04 1.93 -1.47
N ASP A 57 6.73 0.78 -1.36
CA ASP A 57 8.17 0.69 -1.66
C ASP A 57 8.50 1.18 -3.09
N LYS A 58 7.63 0.85 -4.05
CA LYS A 58 7.78 1.31 -5.45
C LYS A 58 7.55 2.81 -5.58
N ILE A 59 6.58 3.37 -4.86
CA ILE A 59 6.31 4.81 -4.89
C ILE A 59 7.50 5.57 -4.31
N GLU A 60 8.04 5.13 -3.18
CA GLU A 60 9.22 5.74 -2.54
C GLU A 60 10.45 5.72 -3.48
N ALA A 61 10.66 4.62 -4.19
CA ALA A 61 11.73 4.54 -5.20
C ALA A 61 11.52 5.53 -6.36
N ILE A 62 10.28 5.69 -6.85
CA ILE A 62 9.94 6.63 -7.91
C ILE A 62 10.09 8.08 -7.44
N GLU A 63 9.65 8.39 -6.22
CA GLU A 63 9.81 9.73 -5.61
C GLU A 63 11.28 10.11 -5.52
N LYS A 64 12.13 9.18 -5.05
CA LYS A 64 13.57 9.38 -4.99
C LYS A 64 14.18 9.61 -6.37
N GLU A 65 13.86 8.77 -7.36
CA GLU A 65 14.36 8.91 -8.73
C GLU A 65 13.93 10.24 -9.37
N ASN A 66 12.70 10.67 -9.12
CA ASN A 66 12.20 11.94 -9.62
C ASN A 66 12.89 13.13 -8.95
N ALA A 67 13.14 13.07 -7.65
CA ALA A 67 13.90 14.11 -6.94
C ALA A 67 15.32 14.24 -7.52
N GLU A 68 16.02 13.12 -7.70
CA GLU A 68 17.37 13.10 -8.30
C GLU A 68 17.38 13.67 -9.74
N LYS A 69 16.35 13.35 -10.54
CA LYS A 69 16.18 13.91 -11.90
C LYS A 69 15.92 15.42 -11.88
N LEU A 70 15.09 15.90 -10.97
CA LEU A 70 14.80 17.33 -10.82
C LEU A 70 16.04 18.10 -10.38
N ASP A 71 16.81 17.57 -9.42
CA ASP A 71 18.08 18.15 -8.98
C ASP A 71 19.08 18.23 -10.14
N GLN A 72 19.19 17.17 -10.95
CA GLN A 72 20.06 17.18 -12.12
C GLN A 72 19.58 18.18 -13.19
N GLN A 73 18.28 18.29 -13.42
CA GLN A 73 17.73 19.30 -14.34
C GLN A 73 18.01 20.72 -13.84
N HIS A 74 17.87 20.96 -12.54
CA HIS A 74 18.19 22.24 -11.92
C HIS A 74 19.67 22.60 -12.13
N LEU A 75 20.59 21.66 -11.87
CA LEU A 75 22.01 21.86 -12.11
C LEU A 75 22.33 22.15 -13.59
N ASN A 76 21.72 21.39 -14.50
CA ASN A 76 21.91 21.61 -15.94
C ASN A 76 21.41 23.01 -16.36
N MET A 77 20.29 23.47 -15.80
CA MET A 77 19.75 24.81 -16.07
C MET A 77 20.68 25.90 -15.52
N GLN A 78 21.20 25.73 -14.30
CA GLN A 78 22.19 26.66 -13.75
C GLN A 78 23.42 26.78 -14.65
N GLN A 79 23.97 25.63 -15.10
CA GLN A 79 25.12 25.61 -16.01
C GLN A 79 24.82 26.31 -17.34
N LEU A 80 23.63 26.10 -17.91
CA LEU A 80 23.22 26.78 -19.14
C LEU A 80 23.10 28.29 -18.96
N VAL A 81 22.55 28.76 -17.85
CA VAL A 81 22.48 30.20 -17.53
C VAL A 81 23.89 30.77 -17.40
N THR A 82 24.79 30.08 -16.68
CA THR A 82 26.20 30.49 -16.57
C THR A 82 26.87 30.60 -17.94
N ILE A 83 26.71 29.60 -18.82
CA ILE A 83 27.28 29.65 -20.18
C ILE A 83 26.70 30.83 -20.97
N LEU A 84 25.38 31.03 -20.93
CA LEU A 84 24.74 32.14 -21.66
C LEU A 84 25.23 33.50 -21.17
N HIS A 85 25.41 33.65 -19.87
CA HIS A 85 25.89 34.88 -19.26
C HIS A 85 27.39 35.11 -19.54
N ASP A 86 28.24 34.12 -19.28
CA ASP A 86 29.70 34.29 -19.27
C ASP A 86 30.34 34.12 -20.66
N ASP A 87 29.83 33.22 -21.50
CA ASP A 87 30.44 32.93 -22.82
C ASP A 87 29.76 33.70 -23.97
N PHE A 88 28.51 34.12 -23.78
CA PHE A 88 27.69 34.75 -24.83
C PHE A 88 27.21 36.18 -24.48
N ASP A 89 27.63 36.74 -23.34
CA ASP A 89 27.23 38.07 -22.85
C ASP A 89 25.70 38.29 -22.87
N VAL A 90 24.91 37.23 -22.68
CA VAL A 90 23.46 37.37 -22.57
C VAL A 90 23.16 37.81 -21.14
N PRO A 91 22.54 38.98 -20.91
CA PRO A 91 22.34 39.52 -19.56
C PRO A 91 21.19 38.80 -18.87
N VAL A 92 21.40 37.54 -18.49
CA VAL A 92 20.42 36.69 -17.80
C VAL A 92 21.02 36.05 -16.57
N VAL A 93 20.22 35.96 -15.51
CA VAL A 93 20.61 35.36 -14.24
C VAL A 93 19.51 34.46 -13.71
N TRP A 94 19.90 33.55 -12.82
CA TRP A 94 18.98 32.70 -12.07
C TRP A 94 18.62 33.39 -10.75
N ASP A 95 17.36 33.80 -10.56
CA ASP A 95 16.89 34.49 -9.34
C ASP A 95 16.34 33.55 -8.25
N VAL A 96 16.76 32.28 -8.30
CA VAL A 96 16.26 31.12 -7.52
C VAL A 96 15.05 30.44 -8.18
N GLU A 97 14.07 31.17 -8.68
CA GLU A 97 12.84 30.57 -9.25
C GLU A 97 12.75 30.70 -10.78
N ASN A 98 13.34 31.73 -11.36
CA ASN A 98 13.20 32.08 -12.77
C ASN A 98 14.53 32.50 -13.39
N ILE A 99 14.59 32.38 -14.73
CA ILE A 99 15.61 33.04 -15.54
C ILE A 99 15.10 34.44 -15.85
N VAL A 100 15.79 35.46 -15.35
CA VAL A 100 15.42 36.87 -15.53
C VAL A 100 16.53 37.61 -16.24
N LYS A 101 16.18 38.72 -16.90
CA LYS A 101 17.20 39.63 -17.45
C LYS A 101 17.85 40.43 -16.33
N GLU A 102 19.16 40.62 -16.40
CA GLU A 102 19.81 41.64 -15.59
C GLU A 102 19.26 43.01 -16.01
N LYS A 103 18.71 43.75 -15.04
CA LYS A 103 18.36 45.16 -15.27
C LYS A 103 19.63 45.98 -15.13
N GLU A 104 20.02 46.70 -16.18
CA GLU A 104 20.97 47.80 -16.04
C GLU A 104 20.41 48.81 -15.02
N VAL A 105 21.18 49.08 -13.97
CA VAL A 105 20.92 50.14 -12.97
C VAL A 105 21.71 51.38 -13.33
#